data_AF-A0A1B9SB56-F1
#
_entry.id   AF-A0A1B9SB56-F1
#
_cell.length_a   1.000
_cell.length_b   1.000
_cell.length_c   1.000
_cell.angle_alpha   90.00
_cell.angle_beta   90.00
_cell.angle_gamma   90.00
#
_symmetry.space_group_name_H-M   'P 1'
#
loop_
_entity.id
_entity.type
_entity.pdbx_description
1 polymer ?
#
loop_
_entity_poly.entity_id
_entity_poly.type
_entity_poly.pdbx_seq_one_letter_code
_entity_poly.pdbx_strand_id
1 'polypeptide(L)'
;MSSIAVAVLLAVVTSKSPTGFTDAGLLIADCNSSSRQLVSGYVIGWLDKWNRDDFLARRGIAQSIPNVRAMTNWGYFGESVGVDICISPQLDPAKITGMFCDFLTHNPTLKDAPAEDVMNTFTRGNFLCDKQ
;
A
#
# COMPACT_ATOMS: atom_id res chain seq x y z
N MET A 1 48.76 4.87 -8.90
CA MET A 1 47.63 5.26 -9.78
C MET A 1 46.69 4.05 -9.80
N SER A 2 45.73 4.00 -8.87
CA SER A 2 44.31 4.39 -9.06
C SER A 2 43.49 3.26 -9.67
N SER A 3 42.31 2.89 -9.19
CA SER A 3 41.51 3.29 -8.03
C SER A 3 40.43 2.22 -7.85
N ILE A 4 40.00 2.02 -6.60
CA ILE A 4 38.81 1.26 -6.22
C ILE A 4 37.60 1.79 -7.00
N ALA A 5 36.89 0.93 -7.70
CA ALA A 5 35.59 1.26 -8.30
C ALA A 5 34.50 0.34 -7.71
N VAL A 6 34.28 0.48 -6.40
CA VAL A 6 33.01 0.15 -5.77
C VAL A 6 32.30 1.48 -5.56
N ALA A 7 31.34 1.79 -6.42
CA ALA A 7 30.48 2.95 -6.25
C ALA A 7 29.04 2.57 -6.62
N VAL A 8 28.37 1.95 -5.66
CA VAL A 8 26.99 2.23 -5.24
C VAL A 8 26.05 2.71 -6.36
N LEU A 9 25.45 1.77 -7.08
CA LEU A 9 24.21 1.99 -7.85
C LEU A 9 22.99 1.90 -6.92
N LEU A 10 22.97 2.73 -5.87
CA LEU A 10 21.80 3.02 -5.05
C LEU A 10 21.66 4.54 -4.99
N ALA A 11 21.48 5.14 -6.17
CA ALA A 11 20.87 6.46 -6.25
C ALA A 11 19.39 6.28 -5.87
N VAL A 12 19.13 6.30 -4.56
CA VAL A 12 17.78 6.51 -4.04
C VAL A 12 17.35 7.85 -4.59
N VAL A 13 16.43 7.81 -5.56
CA VAL A 13 15.79 8.99 -6.12
C VAL A 13 14.92 9.59 -5.03
N THR A 14 15.52 10.39 -4.15
CA THR A 14 14.83 11.23 -3.18
C THR A 14 14.45 12.56 -3.82
N SER A 15 13.96 12.56 -5.07
CA SER A 15 13.14 13.66 -5.54
C SER A 15 11.76 13.47 -4.93
N LYS A 16 11.29 14.46 -4.16
CA LYS A 16 9.90 14.56 -3.69
C LYS A 16 8.96 14.16 -4.83
N SER A 17 8.45 12.95 -4.78
CA SER A 17 7.54 12.42 -5.78
C SER A 17 6.22 13.20 -5.64
N PRO A 18 5.74 13.84 -6.71
CA PRO A 18 4.38 14.34 -6.71
C PRO A 18 3.47 13.12 -6.52
N THR A 19 2.59 13.17 -5.53
CA THR A 19 1.41 12.28 -5.32
C THR A 19 1.37 11.01 -6.18
N GLY A 20 1.81 9.87 -5.62
CA GLY A 20 1.73 8.54 -6.23
C GLY A 20 3.11 7.98 -6.61
N PHE A 21 3.72 7.15 -5.75
CA PHE A 21 5.06 6.58 -5.99
C PHE A 21 5.11 5.58 -7.17
N THR A 22 3.95 5.07 -7.62
CA THR A 22 3.82 4.10 -8.71
C THR A 22 2.45 4.30 -9.37
N ASP A 23 2.40 4.28 -10.70
CA ASP A 23 1.15 4.20 -11.45
C ASP A 23 0.77 2.74 -11.69
N ALA A 24 -0.53 2.44 -11.76
CA ALA A 24 -0.99 1.07 -11.94
C ALA A 24 -0.50 0.44 -13.27
N GLY A 25 -0.18 1.24 -14.29
CA GLY A 25 0.40 0.77 -15.54
C GLY A 25 1.73 0.02 -15.36
N LEU A 26 2.60 0.48 -14.45
CA LEU A 26 3.86 -0.21 -14.14
C LEU A 26 3.60 -1.55 -13.43
N LEU A 27 2.60 -1.59 -12.54
CA LEU A 27 2.21 -2.79 -11.83
C LEU A 27 1.54 -3.81 -12.77
N ILE A 28 0.69 -3.35 -13.69
CA ILE A 28 0.09 -4.19 -14.75
C ILE A 28 1.20 -4.80 -15.62
N ALA A 29 2.18 -3.99 -16.04
CA ALA A 29 3.30 -4.48 -16.84
C ALA A 29 4.11 -5.55 -16.09
N ASP A 30 4.40 -5.32 -14.80
CA ASP A 30 5.14 -6.29 -13.98
C ASP A 30 4.33 -7.57 -13.66
N CYS A 31 3.01 -7.47 -13.50
CA CYS A 31 2.13 -8.63 -13.34
C CYS A 31 2.12 -9.55 -14.57
N ASN A 32 2.23 -8.97 -15.75
CA ASN A 32 2.36 -9.69 -17.02
C ASN A 32 3.79 -10.20 -17.28
N SER A 33 4.77 -9.77 -16.48
CA SER A 33 6.14 -10.26 -16.54
C SER A 33 6.31 -11.58 -15.77
N SER A 34 7.45 -12.24 -15.99
CA SER A 34 7.84 -13.43 -15.23
C SER A 34 8.42 -13.11 -13.84
N SER A 35 8.78 -11.85 -13.53
CA SER A 35 9.49 -11.49 -12.29
C SER A 35 8.53 -11.15 -11.14
N ARG A 36 7.47 -10.37 -11.44
CA ARG A 36 6.47 -9.87 -10.47
C ARG A 36 7.07 -9.20 -9.22
N GLN A 37 8.32 -8.75 -9.27
CA GLN A 37 9.05 -8.26 -8.11
C GLN A 37 8.55 -6.88 -7.67
N LEU A 38 8.19 -6.02 -8.63
CA LEU A 38 7.69 -4.68 -8.36
C LEU A 38 6.31 -4.75 -7.69
N VAL A 39 5.40 -5.55 -8.23
CA VAL A 39 4.06 -5.71 -7.66
C VAL A 39 4.10 -6.40 -6.30
N SER A 40 4.96 -7.40 -6.12
CA SER A 40 5.17 -8.04 -4.81
C SER A 40 5.69 -7.03 -3.77
N GLY A 41 6.71 -6.24 -4.14
CA GLY A 41 7.27 -5.20 -3.28
C GLY A 41 6.26 -4.11 -2.94
N TYR A 42 5.42 -3.72 -3.92
CA TYR A 42 4.35 -2.76 -3.72
C TYR A 42 3.30 -3.28 -2.71
N VAL A 43 2.82 -4.51 -2.87
CA VAL A 43 1.87 -5.15 -1.95
C VAL A 43 2.44 -5.24 -0.54
N ILE A 44 3.69 -5.70 -0.39
CA ILE A 44 4.35 -5.81 0.92
C ILE A 44 4.50 -4.43 1.58
N GLY A 45 4.94 -3.42 0.82
CA GLY A 45 5.07 -2.06 1.33
C GLY A 45 3.73 -1.45 1.74
N TRP A 46 2.67 -1.72 0.99
CA TRP A 46 1.31 -1.31 1.33
C TRP A 46 0.85 -1.99 2.63
N LEU A 47 1.04 -3.30 2.78
CA LEU A 47 0.69 -4.04 4.00
C LEU A 47 1.45 -3.52 5.23
N ASP A 48 2.74 -3.24 5.11
CA ASP A 48 3.56 -2.69 6.21
C ASP A 48 3.10 -1.29 6.62
N LYS A 49 2.82 -0.42 5.63
CA LYS A 49 2.27 0.92 5.84
C LYS A 49 1.01 0.86 6.71
N TRP A 50 0.03 0.04 6.35
CA TRP A 50 -1.25 0.00 7.09
C TRP A 50 -1.16 -0.64 8.46
N ASN A 51 -0.35 -1.68 8.64
CA ASN A 51 -0.14 -2.25 9.97
C ASN A 51 0.44 -1.20 10.94
N ARG A 52 1.36 -0.36 10.45
CA ARG A 52 1.94 0.73 11.24
C ARG A 52 0.96 1.89 11.44
N ASP A 53 0.21 2.26 10.40
CA ASP A 53 -0.69 3.42 10.44
C ASP A 53 -1.97 3.13 11.27
N ASP A 54 -2.52 1.91 11.25
CA ASP A 54 -3.63 1.49 12.14
C ASP A 54 -3.20 1.58 13.62
N PHE A 55 -2.00 1.09 13.95
CA PHE A 55 -1.46 1.22 15.31
C PHE A 55 -1.36 2.69 15.75
N LEU A 56 -0.88 3.57 14.86
CA LEU A 56 -0.77 5.00 15.15
C LEU A 56 -2.15 5.66 15.31
N ALA A 57 -3.12 5.32 14.45
CA ALA A 57 -4.48 5.84 14.54
C ALA A 57 -5.14 5.45 15.87
N ARG A 58 -5.10 4.16 16.25
CA ARG A 58 -5.67 3.65 17.51
C ARG A 58 -5.00 4.28 18.73
N ARG A 59 -3.67 4.39 18.71
CA ARG A 59 -2.90 5.05 19.78
C ARG A 59 -3.25 6.54 19.89
N GLY A 60 -3.38 7.22 18.75
CA GLY A 60 -3.76 8.63 18.68
C GLY A 60 -5.12 8.89 19.31
N ILE A 61 -6.12 8.03 19.04
CA ILE A 61 -7.44 8.07 19.69
C ILE A 61 -7.30 7.92 21.21
N ALA A 62 -6.61 6.87 21.67
CA ALA A 62 -6.46 6.57 23.10
C ALA A 62 -5.74 7.71 23.87
N GLN A 63 -4.69 8.28 23.28
CA GLN A 63 -3.94 9.39 23.87
C GLN A 63 -4.68 10.73 23.82
N SER A 64 -5.72 10.84 22.99
CA SER A 64 -6.50 12.07 22.84
C SER A 64 -7.64 12.18 23.83
N ILE A 65 -7.92 11.16 24.65
CA ILE A 65 -9.00 11.22 25.65
C ILE A 65 -8.68 12.28 26.71
N PRO A 66 -9.64 13.16 27.11
CA PRO A 66 -11.04 13.22 26.66
C PRO A 66 -11.31 14.25 25.54
N ASN A 67 -10.28 14.75 24.84
CA ASN A 67 -10.41 15.74 23.77
C ASN A 67 -11.09 15.14 22.52
N VAL A 68 -12.41 15.30 22.46
CA VAL A 68 -13.26 14.80 21.38
C VAL A 68 -12.80 15.25 19.99
N ARG A 69 -12.37 16.50 19.81
CA ARG A 69 -11.91 17.00 18.50
C ARG A 69 -10.65 16.26 18.04
N ALA A 70 -9.70 16.07 18.94
CA ALA A 70 -8.48 15.33 18.64
C ALA A 70 -8.79 13.86 18.33
N MET A 71 -9.70 13.24 19.09
CA MET A 71 -10.18 11.88 18.82
C MET A 71 -10.84 11.76 17.43
N THR A 72 -11.69 12.71 17.04
CA THR A 72 -12.33 12.71 15.70
C THR A 72 -11.30 12.84 14.58
N ASN A 73 -10.29 13.71 14.73
CA ASN A 73 -9.23 13.85 13.73
C ASN A 73 -8.43 12.56 13.56
N TRP A 74 -8.12 11.88 14.66
CA TRP A 74 -7.45 10.57 14.62
C TRP A 74 -8.35 9.45 14.07
N GLY A 75 -9.66 9.51 14.33
CA GLY A 75 -10.64 8.61 13.71
C GLY A 75 -10.70 8.80 12.20
N TYR A 76 -10.76 10.05 11.72
CA TYR A 76 -10.72 10.37 10.29
C TYR A 76 -9.41 9.93 9.64
N PHE A 77 -8.27 10.14 10.32
CA PHE A 77 -6.99 9.58 9.89
C PHE A 77 -7.09 8.06 9.79
N GLY A 78 -7.62 7.38 10.82
CA GLY A 78 -7.91 5.95 10.84
C GLY A 78 -8.67 5.44 9.61
N GLU A 79 -9.80 6.06 9.28
CA GLU A 79 -10.59 5.70 8.09
C GLU A 79 -9.80 5.93 6.79
N SER A 80 -9.02 7.02 6.73
CA SER A 80 -8.14 7.30 5.59
C SER A 80 -6.97 6.32 5.47
N VAL A 81 -6.66 5.60 6.57
CA VAL A 81 -5.59 4.60 6.64
C VAL A 81 -6.03 3.14 6.71
N GLY A 82 -7.27 2.84 6.30
CA GLY A 82 -7.72 1.47 6.13
C GLY A 82 -7.98 0.70 7.44
N VAL A 83 -8.37 1.40 8.52
CA VAL A 83 -8.80 0.77 9.79
C VAL A 83 -9.98 -0.22 9.58
N ASP A 84 -10.70 -0.14 8.46
CA ASP A 84 -11.81 -1.02 8.09
C ASP A 84 -11.43 -2.17 7.12
N ILE A 85 -10.13 -2.47 6.99
CA ILE A 85 -9.62 -3.56 6.14
C ILE A 85 -9.28 -4.78 7.01
N CYS A 86 -9.97 -5.89 6.81
CA CYS A 86 -9.79 -7.15 7.53
C CYS A 86 -9.21 -8.23 6.61
N ILE A 87 -7.88 -8.27 6.54
CA ILE A 87 -7.18 -9.34 5.81
C ILE A 87 -7.16 -10.60 6.67
N SER A 88 -7.70 -11.70 6.15
CA SER A 88 -7.68 -13.00 6.81
C SER A 88 -6.25 -13.43 7.11
N PRO A 89 -5.95 -13.97 8.31
CA PRO A 89 -4.60 -14.43 8.66
C PRO A 89 -4.14 -15.63 7.82
N GLN A 90 -5.03 -16.24 7.03
CA GLN A 90 -4.71 -17.31 6.08
C GLN A 90 -4.23 -16.77 4.72
N LEU A 91 -4.25 -15.45 4.50
CA LEU A 91 -3.74 -14.82 3.28
C LEU A 91 -2.33 -14.29 3.53
N ASP A 92 -1.35 -14.91 2.88
CA ASP A 92 0.02 -14.40 2.85
C ASP A 92 0.20 -13.31 1.76
N PRO A 93 1.30 -12.52 1.82
CA PRO A 93 1.56 -11.48 0.84
C PRO A 93 1.65 -11.98 -0.60
N ALA A 94 2.10 -13.22 -0.83
CA ALA A 94 2.24 -13.79 -2.16
C ALA A 94 0.85 -14.05 -2.78
N LYS A 95 -0.09 -14.56 -1.99
CA LYS A 95 -1.48 -14.78 -2.40
C LYS A 95 -2.20 -13.46 -2.67
N ILE A 96 -2.01 -12.45 -1.81
CA ILE A 96 -2.55 -11.10 -2.03
C ILE A 96 -1.97 -10.49 -3.32
N THR A 97 -0.67 -10.69 -3.58
CA THR A 97 -0.03 -10.25 -4.82
C THR A 97 -0.65 -10.94 -6.04
N GLY A 98 -0.92 -12.24 -5.98
CA GLY A 98 -1.61 -12.97 -7.04
C GLY A 98 -3.00 -12.39 -7.31
N MET A 99 -3.81 -12.22 -6.27
CA MET A 99 -5.14 -11.61 -6.36
C MET A 99 -5.10 -10.19 -6.94
N PHE A 100 -4.12 -9.39 -6.52
CA PHE A 100 -3.96 -8.03 -7.01
C PHE A 100 -3.52 -8.00 -8.48
N CYS A 101 -2.65 -8.92 -8.92
CA CYS A 101 -2.31 -9.07 -10.33
C CYS A 101 -3.51 -9.52 -11.17
N ASP A 102 -4.33 -10.43 -10.66
CA ASP A 102 -5.56 -10.84 -11.34
C ASP A 102 -6.50 -9.62 -11.47
N PHE A 103 -6.66 -8.82 -10.43
CA PHE A 103 -7.44 -7.59 -10.47
C PHE A 103 -6.90 -6.60 -11.51
N LEU A 104 -5.60 -6.32 -11.51
CA LEU A 104 -4.95 -5.40 -12.44
C LEU A 104 -5.05 -5.85 -13.91
N THR A 105 -4.86 -7.14 -14.17
CA THR A 105 -4.89 -7.71 -15.53
C THR A 105 -6.30 -7.73 -16.12
N HIS A 106 -7.33 -7.92 -15.28
CA HIS A 106 -8.74 -7.83 -15.70
C HIS A 106 -9.23 -6.38 -15.85
N ASN A 107 -8.50 -5.38 -15.34
CA ASN A 107 -8.88 -3.97 -15.39
C ASN A 107 -7.78 -3.09 -16.05
N PRO A 108 -7.40 -3.35 -17.31
CA PRO A 108 -6.27 -2.66 -17.96
C PRO A 108 -6.53 -1.16 -18.18
N THR A 109 -7.78 -0.70 -18.12
CA THR A 109 -8.15 0.72 -18.20
C THR A 109 -7.67 1.54 -17.01
N LEU A 110 -7.28 0.89 -15.91
CA LEU A 110 -6.73 1.54 -14.72
C LEU A 110 -5.26 1.95 -14.87
N LYS A 111 -4.60 1.68 -16.01
CA LYS A 111 -3.16 1.90 -16.21
C LYS A 111 -2.66 3.32 -15.87
N ASP A 112 -3.51 4.33 -16.00
CA ASP A 112 -3.17 5.74 -15.77
C ASP A 112 -3.61 6.21 -14.37
N ALA A 113 -4.18 5.32 -13.55
CA ALA A 113 -4.60 5.62 -12.19
C ALA A 113 -3.43 5.46 -11.19
N PRO A 114 -3.40 6.26 -10.12
CA PRO A 114 -2.44 6.07 -9.03
C PRO A 114 -2.56 4.67 -8.42
N ALA A 115 -1.44 3.98 -8.22
CA ALA A 115 -1.47 2.62 -7.66
C ALA A 115 -2.15 2.55 -6.30
N GLU A 116 -2.02 3.60 -5.48
CA GLU A 116 -2.65 3.69 -4.16
C GLU A 116 -4.18 3.64 -4.26
N ASP A 117 -4.78 4.38 -5.19
CA ASP A 117 -6.23 4.42 -5.38
C ASP A 117 -6.75 3.07 -5.90
N VAL A 118 -5.99 2.44 -6.79
CA VAL A 118 -6.27 1.11 -7.34
C VAL A 118 -6.18 0.05 -6.24
N MET A 119 -5.16 0.11 -5.40
CA MET A 119 -4.97 -0.81 -4.27
C MET A 119 -6.06 -0.62 -3.21
N ASN A 120 -6.44 0.62 -2.89
CA ASN A 120 -7.55 0.92 -1.98
C ASN A 120 -8.89 0.39 -2.51
N THR A 121 -9.11 0.49 -3.82
CA THR A 121 -10.30 -0.08 -4.48
C THR A 121 -10.29 -1.60 -4.39
N PHE A 122 -9.15 -2.22 -4.69
CA PHE A 122 -8.96 -3.67 -4.59
C PHE A 122 -9.23 -4.17 -3.16
N THR A 123 -8.64 -3.54 -2.14
CA THR A 123 -8.77 -3.99 -0.75
C THR A 123 -10.17 -3.76 -0.19
N ARG A 124 -10.82 -2.63 -0.50
CA ARG A 124 -12.24 -2.41 -0.15
C ARG A 124 -13.18 -3.42 -0.82
N GLY A 125 -12.84 -3.94 -2.00
CA GLY A 125 -13.64 -4.96 -2.67
C GLY A 125 -13.44 -6.38 -2.12
N ASN A 126 -12.30 -6.66 -1.47
CA ASN A 126 -11.89 -8.02 -1.13
C ASN A 126 -11.74 -8.29 0.38
N PHE A 127 -11.56 -7.26 1.20
CA PHE A 127 -11.16 -7.39 2.60
C PHE A 127 -12.00 -6.50 3.53
N LEU A 128 -13.31 -6.40 3.29
CA LEU A 128 -14.19 -5.67 4.22
C LEU A 128 -14.22 -6.38 5.56
N CYS A 129 -14.08 -5.61 6.64
CA CYS A 129 -14.43 -6.10 7.97
C CYS A 129 -15.94 -6.34 8.03
N ASP A 130 -16.36 -7.59 8.25
CA ASP A 130 -17.74 -7.88 8.62
C ASP A 130 -18.09 -7.06 9.87
N LYS A 131 -19.27 -6.44 9.88
CA LYS A 131 -19.85 -5.91 11.11
C LYS A 131 -20.21 -7.09 12.01
N GLN A 132 -19.27 -7.54 12.84
CA GLN A 132 -19.63 -8.31 14.03
C GLN A 132 -20.27 -7.40 15.07
#